data_AF-A0A3Q2XLG8-F1
#
_entry.id   AF-A0A3Q2XLG8-F1
#
_cell.length_a   1.000
_cell.length_b   1.000
_cell.length_c   1.000
_cell.angle_alpha   90.00
_cell.angle_beta   90.00
_cell.angle_gamma   90.00
#
_symmetry.space_group_name_H-M   'P 1'
#
loop_
_entity.id
_entity.type
_entity.pdbx_description
1 polymer ?
#
loop_
_entity_poly.entity_id
_entity_poly.type
_entity_poly.pdbx_seq_one_letter_code
_entity_poly.pdbx_strand_id
1 'polypeptide(L)'
;MCLCLSARRWDIRNGESVDGDSHARRHKMDLKGTKFGKFMNCRVPSNKRYQPTDYEHAANCATHGFWILPSMLGGSLLYFLSGDQWHRVAAWLYGSGLTGLFVTSTLFHAAAWKISHLRKVEQLFHMCDRMAIYFFIAASYSPWLMLRELGPWACHMRWLIWVMACSGSFYVFFFHERYKLVELLGYVAMGAVPALVILSMVDHAGVCELAMGGFFYVVGVAFFKSDGFVPFAHAIWHLFVAAGAGIHYYAIWRL
;
A
#
# COMPACT_ATOMS: atom_id res chain seq x y z
N MET A 1 -12.52 -5.32 -12.00
CA MET A 1 -13.27 -6.43 -12.62
C MET A 1 -12.29 -7.32 -13.39
N CYS A 2 -11.84 -8.41 -12.78
CA CYS A 2 -11.45 -9.66 -13.46
C CYS A 2 -11.21 -10.71 -12.35
N LEU A 3 -12.22 -11.54 -12.17
CA LEU A 3 -12.31 -12.65 -11.24
C LEU A 3 -11.34 -13.76 -11.68
N CYS A 4 -10.60 -14.35 -10.74
CA CYS A 4 -10.23 -15.75 -10.86
C CYS A 4 -10.26 -16.37 -9.46
N LEU A 5 -11.43 -16.95 -9.18
CA LEU A 5 -11.74 -17.78 -8.04
C LEU A 5 -10.89 -19.05 -8.06
N SER A 6 -10.46 -19.47 -6.86
CA SER A 6 -10.34 -20.85 -6.39
C SER A 6 -10.26 -21.97 -7.44
N ALA A 7 -9.10 -22.63 -7.52
CA ALA A 7 -9.04 -24.06 -7.85
C ALA A 7 -8.28 -24.78 -6.73
N ARG A 8 -9.05 -25.28 -5.74
CA ARG A 8 -8.67 -26.42 -4.93
C ARG A 8 -8.75 -27.67 -5.81
N ARG A 9 -7.66 -28.41 -6.00
CA ARG A 9 -7.68 -29.86 -6.25
C ARG A 9 -6.34 -30.49 -5.85
N TRP A 10 -6.32 -31.09 -4.67
CA TRP A 10 -5.53 -32.30 -4.33
C TRP A 10 -5.95 -33.44 -5.28
N ASP A 11 -5.21 -34.50 -5.60
CA ASP A 11 -3.80 -34.92 -5.57
C ASP A 11 -3.78 -36.32 -6.29
N ILE A 12 -2.58 -36.81 -6.62
CA ILE A 12 -2.15 -38.22 -6.76
C ILE A 12 -2.06 -38.88 -8.17
N ARG A 13 -0.83 -39.37 -8.44
CA ARG A 13 -0.34 -40.54 -9.25
C ARG A 13 0.08 -40.34 -10.72
N ASN A 14 1.39 -40.58 -10.93
CA ASN A 14 2.10 -41.29 -12.01
C ASN A 14 1.51 -41.36 -13.44
N GLY A 15 2.37 -41.08 -14.42
CA GLY A 15 2.37 -41.79 -15.72
C GLY A 15 2.24 -40.91 -16.97
N GLU A 16 3.39 -40.69 -17.63
CA GLU A 16 3.61 -40.60 -19.08
C GLU A 16 2.91 -39.54 -19.97
N SER A 17 3.67 -39.15 -20.99
CA SER A 17 3.51 -38.10 -21.98
C SER A 17 2.55 -38.43 -23.12
N VAL A 18 1.82 -37.44 -23.65
CA VAL A 18 1.41 -37.36 -25.07
C VAL A 18 1.38 -35.89 -25.52
N ASP A 19 2.05 -35.62 -26.64
CA ASP A 19 2.12 -34.37 -27.40
C ASP A 19 0.78 -33.97 -28.07
N GLY A 20 0.65 -32.67 -28.39
CA GLY A 20 -0.19 -32.23 -29.52
C GLY A 20 -0.92 -30.89 -29.33
N ASP A 21 -0.32 -29.82 -29.86
CA ASP A 21 -0.91 -28.76 -30.70
C ASP A 21 -2.13 -27.95 -30.17
N SER A 22 -2.32 -26.64 -30.35
CA SER A 22 -1.59 -25.54 -30.96
C SER A 22 -2.33 -24.23 -30.57
N HIS A 23 -1.64 -23.09 -30.68
CA HIS A 23 -2.21 -21.74 -30.79
C HIS A 23 -2.97 -21.10 -29.60
N ALA A 24 -2.19 -20.66 -28.60
CA ALA A 24 -2.40 -19.36 -27.96
C ALA A 24 -1.07 -18.82 -27.44
N ARG A 25 -0.22 -18.28 -28.34
CA ARG A 25 0.96 -17.49 -27.95
C ARG A 25 0.48 -16.18 -27.31
N ARG A 26 0.12 -16.24 -26.02
CA ARG A 26 0.24 -15.07 -25.15
C ARG A 26 1.72 -14.72 -25.14
N HIS A 27 2.06 -13.59 -25.72
CA HIS A 27 3.39 -12.99 -25.66
C HIS A 27 3.69 -12.60 -24.20
N LYS A 28 3.93 -13.60 -23.34
CA LYS A 28 4.55 -13.38 -22.04
C LYS A 28 5.96 -12.91 -22.36
N MET A 29 6.25 -11.64 -22.10
CA MET A 29 7.62 -11.16 -22.06
C MET A 29 8.39 -12.05 -21.08
N ASP A 30 9.16 -13.00 -21.62
CA ASP A 30 9.98 -13.91 -20.81
C ASP A 30 11.27 -13.19 -20.45
N LEU A 31 11.15 -12.26 -19.51
CA LEU A 31 12.27 -11.48 -18.98
C LEU A 31 13.33 -12.35 -18.28
N LYS A 32 13.03 -13.63 -17.98
CA LYS A 32 13.97 -14.55 -17.33
C LYS A 32 15.18 -14.89 -18.19
N GLY A 33 15.06 -14.84 -19.52
CA GLY A 33 16.17 -15.05 -20.45
C GLY A 33 17.10 -13.84 -20.63
N THR A 34 16.79 -12.71 -20.00
CA THR A 34 17.54 -11.45 -20.15
C THR A 34 18.55 -11.25 -19.00
N LYS A 35 19.49 -10.30 -19.14
CA LYS A 35 20.40 -9.89 -18.04
C LYS A 35 19.66 -9.52 -16.74
N PHE A 36 18.38 -9.11 -16.84
CA PHE A 36 17.54 -8.74 -15.71
C PHE A 36 16.95 -9.95 -14.98
N GLY A 37 16.98 -11.15 -15.57
CA GLY A 37 16.46 -12.38 -14.95
C GLY A 37 17.12 -12.73 -13.62
N LYS A 38 18.38 -12.30 -13.40
CA LYS A 38 19.10 -12.48 -12.13
C LYS A 38 18.49 -11.70 -10.95
N PHE A 39 17.75 -10.63 -11.24
CA PHE A 39 17.08 -9.78 -10.24
C PHE A 39 15.58 -10.07 -10.13
N MET A 40 15.06 -11.05 -10.88
CA MET A 40 13.65 -11.41 -10.80
C MET A 40 13.41 -12.42 -9.69
N ASN A 41 12.43 -12.14 -8.83
CA ASN A 41 11.99 -13.12 -7.84
C ASN A 41 11.24 -14.28 -8.48
N CYS A 42 11.44 -15.47 -7.90
CA CYS A 42 10.68 -16.64 -8.26
C CYS A 42 9.19 -16.41 -7.96
N ARG A 43 8.33 -16.78 -8.91
CA ARG A 43 6.88 -16.74 -8.69
C ARG A 43 6.53 -17.58 -7.47
N VAL A 44 5.84 -16.96 -6.52
CA VAL A 44 5.44 -17.63 -5.27
C VAL A 44 4.43 -18.73 -5.57
N PRO A 45 4.71 -20.00 -5.23
CA PRO A 45 3.70 -21.05 -5.23
C PRO A 45 2.55 -20.69 -4.28
N SER A 46 1.31 -21.08 -4.58
CA SER A 46 0.14 -20.73 -3.73
C SER A 46 0.23 -21.17 -2.27
N ASN A 47 1.12 -22.11 -1.97
CA ASN A 47 1.41 -22.68 -0.64
C ASN A 47 2.58 -21.96 0.08
N LYS A 48 3.50 -21.31 -0.65
CA LYS A 48 4.69 -20.71 -0.04
C LYS A 48 4.53 -19.20 0.13
N ARG A 49 5.27 -18.63 1.07
CA ARG A 49 5.34 -17.17 1.24
C ARG A 49 6.30 -16.58 0.20
N TYR A 50 6.06 -15.33 -0.19
CA TYR A 50 6.99 -14.58 -1.03
C TYR A 50 8.36 -14.51 -0.33
N GLN A 51 9.41 -14.96 -1.01
CA GLN A 51 10.79 -14.86 -0.54
C GLN A 51 11.55 -13.98 -1.52
N PRO A 52 11.76 -12.70 -1.16
CA PRO A 52 12.54 -11.80 -1.99
C PRO A 52 14.02 -12.17 -1.97
N THR A 53 14.71 -11.93 -3.08
CA THR A 53 16.17 -11.99 -3.16
C THR A 53 16.83 -10.93 -2.25
N ASP A 54 18.07 -11.16 -1.82
CA ASP A 54 18.81 -10.22 -0.95
C ASP A 54 18.88 -8.80 -1.55
N TYR A 55 19.01 -8.70 -2.89
CA TYR A 55 19.02 -7.43 -3.62
C TYR A 55 17.68 -6.68 -3.52
N GLU A 56 16.57 -7.40 -3.60
CA GLU A 56 15.24 -6.79 -3.47
C GLU A 56 14.95 -6.40 -2.01
N HIS A 57 15.48 -7.16 -1.05
CA HIS A 57 15.40 -6.80 0.36
C HIS A 57 16.14 -5.49 0.68
N ALA A 58 17.36 -5.35 0.14
CA ALA A 58 18.13 -4.13 0.28
C ALA A 58 17.44 -2.94 -0.41
N ALA A 59 16.88 -3.13 -1.61
CA ALA A 59 16.15 -2.09 -2.33
C ALA A 59 14.88 -1.65 -1.59
N ASN A 60 14.09 -2.58 -1.06
CA ASN A 60 12.88 -2.26 -0.30
C ASN A 60 13.22 -1.53 1.01
N CYS A 61 14.25 -2.01 1.74
CA CYS A 61 14.70 -1.35 2.96
C CYS A 61 15.26 0.06 2.70
N ALA A 62 16.06 0.23 1.62
CA ALA A 62 16.64 1.52 1.27
C ALA A 62 15.59 2.52 0.79
N THR A 63 14.64 2.08 -0.05
CA THR A 63 13.56 2.96 -0.54
C THR A 63 12.69 3.46 0.61
N HIS A 64 12.26 2.62 1.54
CA HIS A 64 11.50 3.09 2.71
C HIS A 64 12.33 3.88 3.70
N GLY A 65 13.53 3.40 4.04
CA GLY A 65 14.39 4.05 5.02
C GLY A 65 14.74 5.48 4.61
N PHE A 66 14.91 5.72 3.30
CA PHE A 66 15.13 7.04 2.75
C PHE A 66 13.94 7.99 3.01
N TRP A 67 12.70 7.52 2.89
CA TRP A 67 11.50 8.35 3.01
C TRP A 67 11.08 8.67 4.45
N ILE A 68 11.65 8.00 5.45
CA ILE A 68 11.41 8.31 6.88
C ILE A 68 11.84 9.75 7.22
N LEU A 69 13.03 10.17 6.80
CA LEU A 69 13.53 11.51 7.12
C LEU A 69 12.69 12.62 6.45
N PRO A 70 12.42 12.58 5.13
CA PRO A 70 11.49 13.50 4.50
C PRO A 70 10.09 13.50 5.12
N SER A 71 9.54 12.34 5.52
CA SER A 71 8.20 12.31 6.14
C SER A 71 8.17 12.99 7.50
N MET A 72 9.20 12.78 8.33
CA MET A 72 9.33 13.44 9.63
C MET A 72 9.51 14.95 9.47
N LEU A 73 10.36 15.38 8.54
CA LEU A 73 10.61 16.79 8.27
C LEU A 73 9.35 17.47 7.70
N GLY A 74 8.69 16.86 6.72
CA GLY A 74 7.45 17.38 6.15
C GLY A 74 6.34 17.48 7.20
N GLY A 75 6.11 16.42 7.98
CA GLY A 75 5.12 16.45 9.06
C GLY A 75 5.41 17.53 10.11
N SER A 76 6.67 17.70 10.50
CA SER A 76 7.09 18.77 11.41
C SER A 76 6.86 20.15 10.81
N LEU A 77 7.18 20.34 9.53
CA LEU A 77 7.02 21.61 8.84
C LEU A 77 5.53 22.02 8.75
N LEU A 78 4.64 21.10 8.39
CA LEU A 78 3.18 21.33 8.44
C LEU A 78 2.74 21.73 9.84
N TYR A 79 3.23 21.04 10.88
CA TYR A 79 2.85 21.31 12.26
C TYR A 79 3.29 22.70 12.73
N PHE A 80 4.54 23.10 12.45
CA PHE A 80 5.07 24.40 12.88
C PHE A 80 4.48 25.59 12.12
N LEU A 81 4.04 25.39 10.87
CA LEU A 81 3.41 26.44 10.07
C LEU A 81 1.90 26.54 10.29
N SER A 82 1.31 25.57 10.99
CA SER A 82 -0.10 25.60 11.36
C SER A 82 -0.38 26.71 12.38
N GLY A 83 -1.17 27.71 11.97
CA GLY A 83 -1.52 28.87 12.79
C GLY A 83 -2.48 28.55 13.94
N ASP A 84 -3.35 27.56 13.76
CA ASP A 84 -4.47 27.24 14.63
C ASP A 84 -4.50 25.74 15.01
N GLN A 85 -5.28 25.44 16.05
CA GLN A 85 -5.29 24.11 16.67
C GLN A 85 -5.78 23.02 15.69
N TRP A 86 -6.74 23.31 14.83
CA TRP A 86 -7.28 22.32 13.90
C TRP A 86 -6.30 21.96 12.80
N HIS A 87 -5.59 22.95 12.24
CA HIS A 87 -4.50 22.70 11.28
C HIS A 87 -3.36 21.92 11.93
N ARG A 88 -3.01 22.18 13.21
CA ARG A 88 -2.00 21.41 13.94
C ARG A 88 -2.38 19.93 14.12
N VAL A 89 -3.64 19.66 14.48
CA VAL A 89 -4.12 18.27 14.63
C VAL A 89 -4.12 17.56 13.27
N ALA A 90 -4.57 18.23 12.21
CA ALA A 90 -4.53 17.70 10.84
C ALA A 90 -3.10 17.38 10.40
N ALA A 91 -2.17 18.31 10.60
CA ALA A 91 -0.74 18.14 10.32
C ALA A 91 -0.14 16.98 11.10
N TRP A 92 -0.46 16.87 12.40
CA TRP A 92 0.02 15.78 13.25
C TRP A 92 -0.51 14.42 12.82
N LEU A 93 -1.81 14.31 12.50
CA LEU A 93 -2.41 13.07 12.00
C LEU A 93 -1.74 12.64 10.69
N TYR A 94 -1.63 13.55 9.72
CA TYR A 94 -0.99 13.25 8.45
C TYR A 94 0.49 12.85 8.62
N GLY A 95 1.27 13.67 9.33
CA GLY A 95 2.70 13.48 9.51
C GLY A 95 3.06 12.23 10.30
N SER A 96 2.30 11.93 11.38
CA SER A 96 2.49 10.71 12.16
C SER A 96 2.06 9.46 11.39
N GLY A 97 0.95 9.53 10.63
CA GLY A 97 0.52 8.44 9.76
C GLY A 97 1.54 8.13 8.65
N LEU A 98 2.04 9.16 7.97
CA LEU A 98 3.04 9.03 6.91
C LEU A 98 4.35 8.47 7.44
N THR A 99 4.85 9.01 8.56
CA THR A 99 6.07 8.51 9.20
C THR A 99 5.88 7.09 9.70
N GLY A 100 4.74 6.79 10.33
CA GLY A 100 4.41 5.45 10.82
C GLY A 100 4.41 4.41 9.70
N LEU A 101 3.86 4.75 8.52
CA LEU A 101 3.89 3.90 7.34
C LEU A 101 5.33 3.53 6.94
N PHE A 102 6.20 4.53 6.75
CA PHE A 102 7.58 4.28 6.32
C PHE A 102 8.38 3.54 7.40
N VAL A 103 8.23 3.90 8.68
CA VAL A 103 8.92 3.24 9.80
C VAL A 103 8.50 1.78 9.92
N THR A 104 7.20 1.48 9.91
CA THR A 104 6.70 0.10 10.05
C THR A 104 7.13 -0.78 8.88
N SER A 105 7.10 -0.25 7.65
CA SER A 105 7.61 -0.94 6.47
C SER A 105 9.12 -1.19 6.54
N THR A 106 9.91 -0.18 6.92
CA THR A 106 11.36 -0.37 7.12
C THR A 106 11.65 -1.41 8.19
N LEU A 107 10.92 -1.39 9.31
CA LEU A 107 11.07 -2.40 10.37
C LEU A 107 10.72 -3.80 9.88
N PHE A 108 9.67 -3.94 9.07
CA PHE A 108 9.30 -5.21 8.45
C PHE A 108 10.40 -5.74 7.54
N HIS A 109 10.90 -4.95 6.60
CA HIS A 109 11.99 -5.36 5.72
C HIS A 109 13.29 -5.58 6.50
N ALA A 110 13.64 -4.75 7.48
CA ALA A 110 14.82 -4.99 8.32
C ALA A 110 14.71 -6.32 9.10
N ALA A 111 13.53 -6.62 9.67
CA ALA A 111 13.28 -7.85 10.41
C ALA A 111 13.27 -9.08 9.49
N ALA A 112 12.65 -8.99 8.32
CA ALA A 112 12.61 -10.07 7.34
C ALA A 112 14.00 -10.38 6.76
N TRP A 113 14.90 -9.39 6.71
CA TRP A 113 16.31 -9.60 6.33
C TRP A 113 17.14 -10.22 7.46
N LYS A 114 17.20 -9.54 8.62
CA LYS A 114 18.15 -9.88 9.69
C LYS A 114 17.68 -11.00 10.61
N ILE A 115 16.37 -11.17 10.76
CA ILE A 115 15.77 -12.02 11.79
C ILE A 115 14.81 -13.03 11.16
N SER A 116 15.10 -13.47 9.94
CA SER A 116 14.32 -14.50 9.22
C SER A 116 14.19 -15.82 9.98
N HIS A 117 15.08 -16.09 10.95
CA HIS A 117 15.02 -17.26 11.82
C HIS A 117 13.90 -17.18 12.88
N LEU A 118 13.44 -15.98 13.27
CA LEU A 118 12.32 -15.78 14.23
C LEU A 118 11.03 -15.48 13.48
N ARG A 119 10.43 -16.54 12.93
CA ARG A 119 9.21 -16.48 12.11
C ARG A 119 8.03 -15.75 12.77
N LYS A 120 7.92 -15.78 14.11
CA LYS A 120 6.88 -15.03 14.86
C LYS A 120 7.05 -13.52 14.78
N VAL A 121 8.30 -13.03 14.85
CA VAL A 121 8.62 -11.60 14.82
C VAL A 121 8.39 -11.03 13.41
N GLU A 122 8.84 -11.75 12.38
CA GLU A 122 8.56 -11.42 10.98
C GLU A 122 7.06 -11.35 10.69
N GLN A 123 6.28 -12.30 11.22
CA GLN A 123 4.82 -12.29 11.10
C GLN A 123 4.17 -11.08 11.78
N LEU A 124 4.65 -10.70 12.97
CA LEU A 124 4.15 -9.53 13.68
C LEU A 124 4.41 -8.24 12.90
N PHE A 125 5.64 -8.01 12.45
CA PHE A 125 5.96 -6.81 11.66
C PHE A 125 5.19 -6.76 10.34
N HIS A 126 4.98 -7.92 9.70
CA HIS A 126 4.14 -8.00 8.49
C HIS A 126 2.66 -7.69 8.76
N MET A 127 2.16 -7.92 9.97
CA MET A 127 0.82 -7.46 10.36
C MET A 127 0.82 -5.97 10.61
N CYS A 128 1.80 -5.46 11.35
CA CYS A 128 1.93 -4.03 11.64
C CYS A 128 2.02 -3.19 10.35
N ASP A 129 2.81 -3.62 9.37
CA ASP A 129 2.94 -2.96 8.07
C ASP A 129 1.58 -2.86 7.33
N ARG A 130 0.83 -3.96 7.28
CA ARG A 130 -0.50 -3.98 6.66
C ARG A 130 -1.52 -3.13 7.42
N MET A 131 -1.48 -3.14 8.75
CA MET A 131 -2.31 -2.26 9.58
C MET A 131 -1.96 -0.79 9.36
N ALA A 132 -0.67 -0.46 9.20
CA ALA A 132 -0.21 0.90 8.97
C ALA A 132 -0.80 1.52 7.69
N ILE A 133 -1.04 0.72 6.65
CA ILE A 133 -1.73 1.19 5.43
C ILE A 133 -3.15 1.67 5.74
N TYR A 134 -3.94 0.92 6.55
CA TYR A 134 -5.29 1.33 6.95
C TYR A 134 -5.28 2.65 7.72
N PHE A 135 -4.37 2.78 8.69
CA PHE A 135 -4.21 4.00 9.48
C PHE A 135 -3.73 5.18 8.64
N PHE A 136 -2.80 4.94 7.71
CA PHE A 136 -2.30 5.98 6.82
C PHE A 136 -3.40 6.52 5.89
N ILE A 137 -4.26 5.66 5.34
CA ILE A 137 -5.41 6.12 4.53
C ILE A 137 -6.35 6.98 5.38
N ALA A 138 -6.64 6.59 6.63
CA ALA A 138 -7.47 7.42 7.51
C ALA A 138 -6.81 8.77 7.84
N ALA A 139 -5.51 8.76 8.10
CA ALA A 139 -4.71 9.95 8.36
C ALA A 139 -4.63 10.87 7.14
N SER A 140 -4.49 10.33 5.91
CA SER A 140 -4.38 11.11 4.67
C SER A 140 -5.64 11.91 4.35
N TYR A 141 -6.81 11.37 4.70
CA TYR A 141 -8.09 12.05 4.52
C TYR A 141 -8.48 12.97 5.68
N SER A 142 -7.90 12.79 6.87
CA SER A 142 -8.27 13.57 8.06
C SER A 142 -8.16 15.09 7.86
N PRO A 143 -7.07 15.65 7.27
CA PRO A 143 -6.98 17.09 6.99
C PRO A 143 -8.11 17.62 6.12
N TRP A 144 -8.48 16.89 5.07
CA TRP A 144 -9.58 17.25 4.17
C TRP A 144 -10.91 17.31 4.90
N LEU A 145 -11.19 16.25 5.67
CA LEU A 145 -12.43 16.13 6.40
C LEU A 145 -12.51 17.14 7.55
N MET A 146 -11.37 17.54 8.12
CA MET A 146 -11.26 18.45 9.27
C MET A 146 -11.30 19.93 8.89
N LEU A 147 -10.54 20.32 7.88
CA LEU A 147 -10.27 21.72 7.55
C LEU A 147 -11.21 22.31 6.52
N ARG A 148 -11.82 21.48 5.66
CA ARG A 148 -12.78 21.98 4.68
C ARG A 148 -14.22 21.86 5.16
N GLU A 149 -15.06 22.73 4.63
CA GLU A 149 -16.51 22.68 4.84
C GLU A 149 -17.15 21.69 3.85
N LEU A 150 -17.36 20.44 4.27
CA LEU A 150 -18.09 19.42 3.49
C LEU A 150 -19.59 19.32 3.87
N GLY A 151 -20.15 20.34 4.51
CA GLY A 151 -21.52 20.28 5.03
C GLY A 151 -21.73 19.16 6.07
N PRO A 152 -22.97 18.70 6.32
CA PRO A 152 -23.29 17.70 7.35
C PRO A 152 -22.55 16.36 7.16
N TRP A 153 -22.24 16.01 5.91
CA TRP A 153 -21.56 14.76 5.55
C TRP A 153 -20.13 14.67 6.08
N ALA A 154 -19.45 15.81 6.29
CA ALA A 154 -18.09 15.87 6.81
C ALA A 154 -17.98 15.14 8.17
N CYS A 155 -18.90 15.43 9.08
CA CYS A 155 -18.87 14.95 10.45
C CYS A 155 -18.99 13.42 10.50
N HIS A 156 -19.93 12.86 9.72
CA HIS A 156 -20.10 11.41 9.63
C HIS A 156 -18.89 10.73 9.00
N MET A 157 -18.31 11.33 7.94
CA MET A 157 -17.17 10.74 7.25
C MET A 157 -15.90 10.73 8.11
N ARG A 158 -15.70 11.74 8.98
CA ARG A 158 -14.61 11.76 9.97
C ARG A 158 -14.61 10.52 10.85
N TRP A 159 -15.77 10.12 11.39
CA TRP A 159 -15.84 8.94 12.24
C TRP A 159 -15.81 7.65 11.43
N LEU A 160 -16.50 7.62 10.29
CA LEU A 160 -16.59 6.45 9.43
C LEU A 160 -15.20 5.96 8.99
N ILE A 161 -14.31 6.87 8.60
CA ILE A 161 -12.99 6.48 8.10
C ILE A 161 -12.12 5.83 9.16
N TRP A 162 -12.15 6.32 10.40
CA TRP A 162 -11.41 5.73 11.52
C TRP A 162 -12.04 4.40 11.96
N VAL A 163 -13.37 4.28 11.93
CA VAL A 163 -14.05 2.99 12.17
C VAL A 163 -13.65 1.96 11.11
N MET A 164 -13.59 2.35 9.84
CA MET A 164 -13.10 1.48 8.76
C MET A 164 -11.64 1.08 8.96
N ALA A 165 -10.76 2.00 9.37
CA ALA A 165 -9.36 1.70 9.65
C ALA A 165 -9.20 0.70 10.81
N CYS A 166 -9.92 0.92 11.92
CA CYS A 166 -9.95 0.00 13.05
C CYS A 166 -10.48 -1.37 12.64
N SER A 167 -11.59 -1.41 11.89
CA SER A 167 -12.19 -2.66 11.42
C SER A 167 -11.25 -3.44 10.48
N GLY A 168 -10.61 -2.75 9.54
CA GLY A 168 -9.59 -3.33 8.67
C GLY A 168 -8.38 -3.86 9.44
N SER A 169 -7.94 -3.12 10.46
CA SER A 169 -6.85 -3.53 11.34
C SER A 169 -7.20 -4.77 12.16
N PHE A 170 -8.42 -4.84 12.72
CA PHE A 170 -8.92 -6.05 13.39
C PHE A 170 -8.97 -7.23 12.42
N TYR A 171 -9.42 -7.01 11.19
CA TYR A 171 -9.44 -8.06 10.17
C TYR A 171 -8.03 -8.60 9.89
N VAL A 172 -7.03 -7.72 9.73
CA VAL A 172 -5.62 -8.12 9.53
C VAL A 172 -5.11 -8.93 10.72
N PHE A 173 -5.44 -8.50 11.95
CA PHE A 173 -5.02 -9.13 13.18
C PHE A 173 -5.63 -10.53 13.39
N PHE A 174 -6.90 -10.74 13.05
CA PHE A 174 -7.54 -12.06 13.25
C PHE A 174 -7.31 -13.02 12.09
N PHE A 175 -7.45 -12.55 10.84
CA PHE A 175 -7.51 -13.43 9.66
C PHE A 175 -6.19 -13.63 8.94
N HIS A 176 -5.08 -13.03 9.38
CA HIS A 176 -3.70 -13.37 8.96
C HIS A 176 -3.56 -13.83 7.49
N GLU A 177 -3.76 -12.91 6.53
CA GLU A 177 -3.65 -13.13 5.07
C GLU A 177 -4.63 -14.13 4.43
N ARG A 178 -5.59 -14.69 5.17
CA ARG A 178 -6.47 -15.77 4.66
C ARG A 178 -7.32 -15.35 3.46
N TYR A 179 -7.82 -14.11 3.42
CA TYR A 179 -8.56 -13.57 2.26
C TYR A 179 -7.95 -12.26 1.75
N LYS A 180 -6.92 -12.38 0.90
CA LYS A 180 -6.24 -11.24 0.25
C LYS A 180 -7.18 -10.34 -0.56
N LEU A 181 -8.28 -10.89 -1.09
CA LEU A 181 -9.28 -10.11 -1.84
C LEU A 181 -10.06 -9.16 -0.92
N VAL A 182 -10.45 -9.61 0.27
CA VAL A 182 -11.19 -8.78 1.24
C VAL A 182 -10.31 -7.62 1.70
N GLU A 183 -9.03 -7.90 1.96
CA GLU A 183 -8.06 -6.87 2.33
C GLU A 183 -7.90 -5.81 1.24
N LEU A 184 -7.73 -6.24 -0.01
CA LEU A 184 -7.65 -5.34 -1.16
C LEU A 184 -8.93 -4.50 -1.34
N LEU A 185 -10.10 -5.12 -1.21
CA LEU A 185 -11.38 -4.39 -1.28
C LEU A 185 -11.52 -3.39 -0.14
N GLY A 186 -11.04 -3.71 1.06
CA GLY A 186 -10.98 -2.80 2.20
C GLY A 186 -10.15 -1.56 1.91
N TYR A 187 -8.92 -1.73 1.40
CA TYR A 187 -8.07 -0.61 1.01
C TYR A 187 -8.71 0.26 -0.07
N VAL A 188 -9.27 -0.35 -1.12
CA VAL A 188 -9.92 0.39 -2.21
C VAL A 188 -11.18 1.11 -1.73
N ALA A 189 -11.99 0.50 -0.87
CA ALA A 189 -13.18 1.13 -0.31
C ALA A 189 -12.81 2.34 0.57
N MET A 190 -11.82 2.19 1.45
CA MET A 190 -11.31 3.28 2.27
C MET A 190 -10.69 4.41 1.43
N GLY A 191 -10.06 4.07 0.31
CA GLY A 191 -9.56 5.06 -0.66
C GLY A 191 -10.67 5.77 -1.41
N ALA A 192 -11.71 5.05 -1.86
CA ALA A 192 -12.71 5.59 -2.78
C ALA A 192 -13.85 6.34 -2.09
N VAL A 193 -14.37 5.83 -0.97
CA VAL A 193 -15.58 6.38 -0.32
C VAL A 193 -15.38 7.85 0.13
N PRO A 194 -14.31 8.21 0.86
CA PRO A 194 -14.06 9.60 1.23
C PRO A 194 -13.73 10.48 0.01
N ALA A 195 -13.03 9.92 -1.00
CA ALA A 195 -12.71 10.65 -2.22
C ALA A 195 -13.96 11.10 -2.97
N LEU A 196 -15.00 10.26 -3.07
CA LEU A 196 -16.27 10.64 -3.70
C LEU A 196 -16.93 11.84 -3.00
N VAL A 197 -16.86 11.90 -1.67
CA VAL A 197 -17.40 13.01 -0.89
C VAL A 197 -16.57 14.29 -1.12
N ILE A 198 -15.24 14.19 -1.13
CA ILE A 198 -14.36 15.33 -1.39
C ILE A 198 -14.48 15.86 -2.83
N LEU A 199 -14.68 14.97 -3.82
CA LEU A 199 -14.91 15.36 -5.21
C LEU A 199 -16.23 16.12 -5.41
N SER A 200 -17.18 15.98 -4.48
CA SER A 200 -18.47 16.67 -4.54
C SER A 200 -18.46 18.08 -3.93
N MET A 201 -17.31 18.54 -3.43
CA MET A 201 -17.16 19.85 -2.80
C MET A 201 -17.26 21.00 -3.81
N VAL A 202 -17.76 22.14 -3.33
CA VAL A 202 -17.89 23.38 -4.12
C VAL A 202 -16.52 24.04 -4.36
N ASP A 203 -15.63 24.03 -3.35
CA ASP A 203 -14.27 24.50 -3.50
C ASP A 203 -13.34 23.36 -3.95
N HIS A 204 -12.88 23.46 -5.19
CA HIS A 204 -12.01 22.48 -5.84
C HIS A 204 -10.51 22.70 -5.60
N ALA A 205 -10.11 23.65 -4.77
CA ALA A 205 -8.70 23.84 -4.43
C ALA A 205 -8.11 22.54 -3.83
N GLY A 206 -6.98 22.08 -4.38
CA GLY A 206 -6.30 20.85 -3.94
C GLY A 206 -6.94 19.54 -4.43
N VAL A 207 -8.16 19.57 -4.99
CA VAL A 207 -8.88 18.36 -5.43
C VAL A 207 -8.18 17.68 -6.62
N CYS A 208 -7.57 18.47 -7.51
CA CYS A 208 -6.77 17.95 -8.62
C CYS A 208 -5.57 17.17 -8.08
N GLU A 209 -4.86 17.72 -7.10
CA GLU A 209 -3.72 17.09 -6.44
C GLU A 209 -4.16 15.81 -5.68
N LEU A 210 -5.30 15.83 -5.00
CA LEU A 210 -5.87 14.63 -4.39
C LEU A 210 -6.13 13.52 -5.41
N ALA A 211 -6.73 13.88 -6.55
CA ALA A 211 -7.02 12.95 -7.65
C ALA A 211 -5.74 12.41 -8.30
N MET A 212 -4.73 13.26 -8.52
CA MET A 212 -3.43 12.84 -9.03
C MET A 212 -2.73 11.88 -8.05
N GLY A 213 -2.69 12.18 -6.76
CA GLY A 213 -2.12 11.27 -5.77
C GLY A 213 -2.88 9.93 -5.71
N GLY A 214 -4.21 9.97 -5.82
CA GLY A 214 -5.05 8.79 -5.96
C GLY A 214 -4.70 7.95 -7.19
N PHE A 215 -4.44 8.59 -8.34
CA PHE A 215 -3.98 7.92 -9.55
C PHE A 215 -2.63 7.21 -9.33
N PHE A 216 -1.66 7.87 -8.68
CA PHE A 216 -0.37 7.24 -8.34
C PHE A 216 -0.56 5.99 -7.46
N TYR A 217 -1.48 6.02 -6.49
CA TYR A 217 -1.80 4.83 -5.69
C TYR A 217 -2.40 3.70 -6.52
N VAL A 218 -3.34 3.99 -7.41
CA VAL A 218 -3.97 2.99 -8.28
C VAL A 218 -2.94 2.34 -9.21
N VAL A 219 -2.06 3.14 -9.83
CA VAL A 219 -0.96 2.64 -10.66
C VAL A 219 0.01 1.81 -9.83
N GLY A 220 0.33 2.26 -8.61
CA GLY A 220 1.15 1.51 -7.67
C GLY A 220 0.59 0.11 -7.38
N VAL A 221 -0.72 -0.03 -7.17
CA VAL A 221 -1.37 -1.34 -6.94
C VAL A 221 -1.15 -2.30 -8.11
N ALA A 222 -1.06 -1.80 -9.35
CA ALA A 222 -0.75 -2.64 -10.51
C ALA A 222 0.68 -3.22 -10.43
N PHE A 223 1.66 -2.44 -9.97
CA PHE A 223 3.03 -2.91 -9.73
C PHE A 223 3.10 -3.87 -8.54
N PHE A 224 2.39 -3.59 -7.45
CA PHE A 224 2.28 -4.50 -6.30
C PHE A 224 1.75 -5.88 -6.70
N LYS A 225 0.74 -5.92 -7.59
CA LYS A 225 0.22 -7.20 -8.13
C LYS A 225 1.14 -7.88 -9.15
N SER A 226 2.04 -7.11 -9.75
CA SER A 226 3.02 -7.61 -10.73
C SER A 226 4.27 -8.16 -10.07
N ASP A 227 4.26 -8.31 -8.75
CA ASP A 227 5.36 -8.89 -7.99
C ASP A 227 5.70 -10.31 -8.46
N GLY A 228 6.99 -10.56 -8.73
CA GLY A 228 7.50 -11.77 -9.38
C GLY A 228 7.36 -11.85 -10.90
N PHE A 229 6.73 -10.86 -11.56
CA PHE A 229 6.77 -10.70 -13.03
C PHE A 229 7.75 -9.63 -13.49
N VAL A 230 7.93 -8.57 -12.68
CA VAL A 230 8.83 -7.45 -12.95
C VAL A 230 9.91 -7.44 -11.84
N PRO A 231 11.20 -7.31 -12.19
CA PRO A 231 12.25 -7.16 -11.18
C PRO A 231 12.03 -5.87 -10.37
N PHE A 232 12.20 -5.94 -9.04
CA PHE A 232 11.99 -4.80 -8.12
C PHE A 232 10.58 -4.21 -8.15
N ALA A 233 9.56 -4.98 -8.56
CA ALA A 233 8.17 -4.52 -8.61
C ALA A 233 7.69 -3.92 -7.27
N HIS A 234 8.14 -4.52 -6.17
CA HIS A 234 7.79 -4.08 -4.83
C HIS A 234 8.41 -2.72 -4.48
N ALA A 235 9.70 -2.52 -4.81
CA ALA A 235 10.38 -1.24 -4.64
C ALA A 235 9.75 -0.14 -5.53
N ILE A 236 9.38 -0.47 -6.77
CA ILE A 236 8.67 0.45 -7.67
C ILE A 236 7.33 0.85 -7.06
N TRP A 237 6.57 -0.12 -6.51
CA TRP A 237 5.33 0.18 -5.80
C TRP A 237 5.54 1.20 -4.67
N HIS A 238 6.59 1.05 -3.87
CA HIS A 238 6.91 2.02 -2.82
C HIS A 238 7.19 3.43 -3.36
N LEU A 239 7.85 3.57 -4.51
CA LEU A 239 8.07 4.87 -5.13
C LEU A 239 6.74 5.52 -5.57
N PHE A 240 5.80 4.75 -6.12
CA PHE A 240 4.46 5.25 -6.44
C PHE A 240 3.69 5.69 -5.20
N VAL A 241 3.80 4.93 -4.09
CA VAL A 241 3.18 5.29 -2.80
C VAL A 241 3.79 6.58 -2.25
N ALA A 242 5.11 6.72 -2.29
CA ALA A 242 5.82 7.91 -1.85
C ALA A 242 5.48 9.14 -2.71
N ALA A 243 5.40 8.98 -4.03
CA ALA A 243 4.98 10.04 -4.94
C ALA A 243 3.53 10.49 -4.67
N GLY A 244 2.61 9.53 -4.51
CA GLY A 244 1.21 9.82 -4.15
C GLY A 244 1.10 10.56 -2.81
N ALA A 245 1.85 10.12 -1.80
CA ALA A 245 1.92 10.79 -0.51
C ALA A 245 2.56 12.18 -0.59
N GLY A 246 3.57 12.38 -1.44
CA GLY A 246 4.16 13.70 -1.68
C GLY A 246 3.15 14.68 -2.31
N ILE A 247 2.34 14.21 -3.25
CA ILE A 247 1.28 15.01 -3.87
C ILE A 247 0.19 15.33 -2.83
N HIS A 248 -0.23 14.36 -2.03
CA HIS A 248 -1.21 14.59 -0.95
C HIS A 248 -0.68 15.55 0.11
N TYR A 249 0.61 15.45 0.47
CA TYR A 249 1.28 16.40 1.36
C TYR A 249 1.20 17.83 0.79
N TYR A 250 1.52 18.01 -0.49
CA TYR A 250 1.45 19.32 -1.14
C TYR A 250 0.01 19.87 -1.17
N ALA A 251 -0.98 19.00 -1.40
CA ALA A 251 -2.37 19.40 -1.33
C ALA A 251 -2.77 19.87 0.08
N ILE A 252 -2.33 19.16 1.12
CA ILE A 252 -2.54 19.52 2.54
C ILE A 252 -1.81 20.80 2.93
N TRP A 253 -0.63 21.04 2.38
CA TRP A 253 0.09 22.29 2.58
C TRP A 253 -0.66 23.52 2.05
N ARG A 254 -1.45 23.34 0.98
CA ARG A 254 -2.22 24.42 0.35
C ARG A 254 -3.61 24.62 0.97
N LEU A 255 -4.05 23.69 1.81
CA LEU A 255 -5.31 23.77 2.58
C LEU A 255 -5.16 24.82 3.68
#